data_AF-A0A397U484-F1
#
_entry.id   AF-A0A397U484-F1
#
_cell.length_a   1.000
_cell.length_b   1.000
_cell.length_c   1.000
_cell.angle_alpha   90.00
_cell.angle_beta   90.00
_cell.angle_gamma   90.00
#
_symmetry.space_group_name_H-M   'P 1'
#
loop_
_entity.id
_entity.type
_entity.pdbx_description
1 polymer ?
#
loop_
_entity_poly.entity_id
_entity_poly.type
_entity_poly.pdbx_seq_one_letter_code
_entity_poly.pdbx_strand_id
1 'polypeptide(L)'
;MTNSGISEFPPNDVHLKPFWLMRLLERTMTTGGYLTPKLYIPRNLWLQGHAKLASIDAKISSCDVVLNCLLKLSKTSVDDMDVLMKVLEGIEPIIEGLQNSLARKLSYVESTNGKGRQSTSSLMNWGSKLSRGLDKMGINNATIRSEEANEYVDVLLKVFQNVDVVEKYIRHFGSMKAPYHANHSRIVTRLFKFADYFGNVLCRFVVKDLGILADKYVKKGSHWITE
;
A
#
# COMPACT_ATOMS: atom_id res chain seq x y z
N MET A 1 7.54 20.34 26.54
CA MET A 1 6.31 19.62 26.14
C MET A 1 6.14 19.74 24.64
N THR A 2 6.70 18.82 23.84
CA THR A 2 6.52 18.85 22.39
C THR A 2 5.17 18.25 22.07
N ASN A 3 4.17 19.12 21.88
CA ASN A 3 2.83 18.78 21.43
C ASN A 3 2.86 18.41 19.93
N SER A 4 3.68 17.42 19.55
CA SER A 4 3.62 16.84 18.21
C SER A 4 2.38 15.95 18.19
N GLY A 5 1.35 16.31 17.43
CA GLY A 5 0.14 15.49 17.29
C GLY A 5 0.37 14.06 16.75
N ILE A 6 1.63 13.71 16.41
CA ILE A 6 2.07 12.36 16.10
C ILE A 6 2.57 11.68 17.37
N SER A 7 2.06 10.47 17.64
CA SER A 7 2.42 9.68 18.83
C SER A 7 3.76 8.93 18.71
N GLU A 8 4.31 8.81 17.50
CA GLU A 8 5.49 7.97 17.20
C GLU A 8 6.40 8.68 16.19
N PHE A 9 7.71 8.76 16.48
CA PHE A 9 8.71 9.29 15.56
C PHE A 9 9.02 8.30 14.43
N PRO A 10 9.41 8.77 13.23
CA PRO A 10 9.78 7.89 12.14
C PRO A 10 10.99 7.01 12.55
N PRO A 11 10.98 5.70 12.25
CA PRO A 11 12.12 4.82 12.49
C PRO A 11 13.38 5.28 11.76
N ASN A 12 14.56 5.02 12.35
CA ASN A 12 15.85 5.29 11.70
C ASN A 12 16.07 4.36 10.49
N ASP A 13 15.72 3.08 10.65
CA ASP A 13 15.80 2.09 9.57
C ASP A 13 14.81 2.44 8.44
N VAL A 14 15.34 2.63 7.24
CA VAL A 14 14.57 2.98 6.05
C VAL A 14 13.54 1.92 5.67
N HIS A 15 13.83 0.64 5.93
CA HIS A 15 12.90 -0.45 5.63
C HIS A 15 11.73 -0.51 6.61
N LEU A 16 11.80 0.19 7.74
CA LEU A 16 10.71 0.27 8.72
C LEU A 16 9.80 1.50 8.53
N LYS A 17 10.26 2.51 7.78
CA LYS A 17 9.50 3.75 7.53
C LYS A 17 8.16 3.54 6.82
N PRO A 18 8.02 2.63 5.83
CA PRO A 18 6.72 2.37 5.20
C PRO A 18 5.64 1.96 6.20
N PHE A 19 5.97 1.05 7.11
CA PHE A 19 5.01 0.52 8.09
C PHE A 19 4.62 1.58 9.13
N TRP A 20 5.56 2.43 9.54
CA TRP A 20 5.26 3.62 10.35
C TRP A 20 4.28 4.56 9.65
N LEU A 21 4.53 4.87 8.36
CA LEU A 21 3.64 5.72 7.59
C LEU A 21 2.24 5.09 7.42
N MET A 22 2.17 3.78 7.20
CA MET A 22 0.90 3.04 7.10
C MET A 22 0.09 3.12 8.41
N ARG A 23 0.72 3.02 9.59
CA ARG A 23 0.04 3.26 10.88
C ARG A 23 -0.54 4.67 10.99
N LEU A 24 0.19 5.68 10.51
CA LEU A 24 -0.33 7.05 10.50
C LEU A 24 -1.51 7.18 9.55
N LEU A 25 -1.40 6.66 8.32
CA LEU A 25 -2.48 6.67 7.33
C LEU A 25 -3.72 5.92 7.84
N GLU A 26 -3.55 4.74 8.44
CA GLU A 26 -4.62 3.97 9.08
C GLU A 26 -5.37 4.83 10.10
N ARG A 27 -4.64 5.48 11.01
CA ARG A 27 -5.25 6.36 12.02
C ARG A 27 -6.02 7.52 11.40
N THR A 28 -5.53 8.11 10.31
CA THR A 28 -6.28 9.15 9.59
C THR A 28 -7.58 8.64 8.96
N MET A 29 -7.64 7.35 8.59
CA MET A 29 -8.82 6.72 8.00
C MET A 29 -9.82 6.21 9.06
N THR A 30 -9.37 5.83 10.26
CA THR A 30 -10.23 5.28 11.32
C THR A 30 -10.85 6.37 12.19
N THR A 31 -10.04 7.28 12.73
CA THR A 31 -10.49 8.33 13.66
C THR A 31 -10.20 9.75 13.15
N GLY A 32 -9.38 9.87 12.11
CA GLY A 32 -8.66 11.11 11.83
C GLY A 32 -7.39 11.20 12.67
N GLY A 33 -6.41 11.99 12.20
CA GLY A 33 -5.13 12.07 12.89
C GLY A 33 -4.10 12.95 12.19
N TYR A 34 -2.98 13.17 12.87
CA TYR A 34 -1.85 13.90 12.32
C TYR A 34 -0.97 12.98 11.47
N LEU A 35 -0.74 13.36 10.21
CA LEU A 35 0.23 12.72 9.32
C LEU A 35 1.62 13.37 9.46
N THR A 36 1.65 14.68 9.74
CA THR A 36 2.85 15.42 10.13
C THR A 36 2.53 16.21 11.41
N PRO A 37 3.52 16.75 12.16
CA PRO A 37 3.21 17.53 13.37
C PRO A 37 2.35 18.78 13.09
N LYS A 38 2.21 19.16 11.82
CA LYS A 38 1.48 20.36 11.37
C LYS A 38 0.31 20.05 10.43
N LEU A 39 0.05 18.78 10.11
CA LEU A 39 -0.99 18.37 9.17
C LEU A 39 -1.92 17.34 9.81
N TYR A 40 -3.09 17.80 10.23
CA TYR A 40 -4.20 16.94 10.64
C TYR A 40 -5.04 16.57 9.42
N ILE A 41 -5.35 15.27 9.29
CA ILE A 41 -6.23 14.73 8.26
C ILE A 41 -7.52 14.25 8.93
N PRO A 42 -8.66 14.92 8.67
CA PRO A 42 -9.96 14.46 9.14
C PRO A 42 -10.37 13.15 8.45
N ARG A 43 -10.99 12.22 9.20
CA ARG A 43 -11.53 10.97 8.65
C ARG A 43 -12.39 11.17 7.40
N ASN A 44 -13.31 12.14 7.47
CA ASN A 44 -14.29 12.40 6.40
C ASN A 44 -13.65 12.86 5.09
N LEU A 45 -12.38 13.28 5.11
CA LEU A 45 -11.63 13.61 3.90
C LEU A 45 -11.40 12.38 3.02
N TRP A 46 -11.25 11.19 3.62
CA TRP A 46 -11.09 9.91 2.91
C TRP A 46 -12.39 9.38 2.31
N LEU A 47 -13.52 9.64 2.97
CA LEU A 47 -14.82 9.07 2.63
C LEU A 47 -15.64 9.95 1.67
N GLN A 48 -15.04 11.01 1.15
CA GLN A 48 -15.75 11.92 0.26
C GLN A 48 -15.87 11.34 -1.15
N GLY A 49 -17.04 11.53 -1.77
CA GLY A 49 -17.20 11.36 -3.20
C GLY A 49 -16.70 12.56 -4.02
N HIS A 50 -16.72 12.37 -5.34
CA HIS A 50 -16.47 13.35 -6.39
C HIS A 50 -15.02 13.79 -6.60
N ALA A 51 -14.06 13.09 -6.00
CA ALA A 51 -12.63 13.23 -6.31
C ALA A 51 -12.24 12.37 -7.51
N LYS A 52 -11.30 12.84 -8.33
CA LYS A 52 -10.81 12.08 -9.51
C LYS A 52 -9.60 11.25 -9.13
N LEU A 53 -9.83 10.05 -8.60
CA LEU A 53 -8.75 9.12 -8.25
C LEU A 53 -8.44 8.22 -9.45
N ALA A 54 -7.19 8.23 -9.89
CA ALA A 54 -6.77 7.42 -11.03
C ALA A 54 -6.79 5.93 -10.69
N SER A 55 -7.40 5.12 -11.58
CA SER A 55 -7.35 3.66 -11.57
C SER A 55 -7.69 3.01 -10.22
N ILE A 56 -8.74 3.50 -9.57
CA ILE A 56 -9.13 3.03 -8.23
C ILE A 56 -9.40 1.53 -8.18
N ASP A 57 -10.11 0.97 -9.18
CA ASP A 57 -10.38 -0.48 -9.26
C ASP A 57 -9.09 -1.30 -9.28
N ALA A 58 -8.06 -0.79 -9.96
CA ALA A 58 -6.75 -1.44 -10.01
C ALA A 58 -6.05 -1.39 -8.65
N LYS A 59 -6.19 -0.29 -7.90
CA LYS A 59 -5.62 -0.14 -6.55
C LYS A 59 -6.35 -1.05 -5.56
N ILE A 60 -7.69 -1.08 -5.58
CA ILE A 60 -8.51 -1.97 -4.75
C ILE A 60 -8.12 -3.42 -4.99
N SER A 61 -8.17 -3.86 -6.25
CA SER A 61 -7.81 -5.24 -6.63
C SER A 61 -6.37 -5.59 -6.27
N SER A 62 -5.43 -4.64 -6.38
CA SER A 62 -4.04 -4.87 -5.93
C SER A 62 -3.96 -5.04 -4.42
N CYS A 63 -4.70 -4.23 -3.64
CA CYS A 63 -4.73 -4.32 -2.18
C CYS A 63 -5.33 -5.65 -1.71
N ASP A 64 -6.37 -6.16 -2.37
CA ASP A 64 -6.93 -7.48 -2.06
C ASP A 64 -5.90 -8.60 -2.23
N VAL A 65 -5.09 -8.55 -3.29
CA VAL A 65 -4.05 -9.58 -3.49
C VAL A 65 -2.89 -9.42 -2.51
N VAL A 66 -2.49 -8.19 -2.20
CA VAL A 66 -1.52 -7.93 -1.13
C VAL A 66 -2.01 -8.47 0.21
N LEU A 67 -3.29 -8.24 0.56
CA LEU A 67 -3.90 -8.75 1.77
C LEU A 67 -3.81 -10.27 1.84
N ASN A 68 -4.12 -10.98 0.75
CA ASN A 68 -3.99 -12.44 0.70
C ASN A 68 -2.54 -12.91 0.89
N CYS A 69 -1.55 -12.18 0.37
CA CYS A 69 -0.14 -12.47 0.58
C CYS A 69 0.26 -12.28 2.06
N LEU A 70 -0.20 -11.19 2.70
CA LEU A 70 0.03 -10.91 4.11
C LEU A 70 -0.63 -11.96 5.02
N LEU A 71 -1.85 -12.39 4.70
CA LEU A 71 -2.54 -13.46 5.41
C LEU A 71 -1.85 -14.83 5.27
N LYS A 72 -1.19 -15.08 4.13
CA LYS A 72 -0.35 -16.27 3.95
C LYS A 72 0.93 -16.17 4.78
N LEU A 73 1.57 -15.00 4.78
CA LEU A 73 2.82 -14.76 5.51
C LEU A 73 2.63 -14.83 7.03
N SER A 74 1.53 -14.30 7.57
CA SER A 74 1.19 -14.33 9.00
C SER A 74 0.91 -15.72 9.56
N LYS A 75 0.57 -16.68 8.70
CA LYS A 75 0.42 -18.10 9.08
C LYS A 75 1.73 -18.88 9.10
N THR A 76 2.83 -18.26 8.68
CA THR A 76 4.14 -18.92 8.57
C THR A 76 4.97 -18.61 9.80
N SER A 77 5.56 -19.63 10.44
CA SER A 77 6.45 -19.40 11.59
C SER A 77 7.72 -18.65 11.16
N VAL A 78 8.16 -17.69 11.97
CA VAL A 78 9.40 -16.95 11.74
C VAL A 78 10.65 -17.81 12.02
N ASP A 79 10.52 -18.80 12.91
CA ASP A 79 11.61 -19.68 13.32
C ASP A 79 11.91 -20.76 12.27
N ASP A 80 10.92 -21.13 11.45
CA ASP A 80 11.10 -22.07 10.34
C ASP A 80 11.55 -21.32 9.07
N MET A 81 12.86 -21.08 9.00
CA MET A 81 13.46 -20.30 7.91
C MET A 81 13.34 -20.97 6.54
N ASP A 82 13.24 -22.29 6.45
CA ASP A 82 13.08 -22.99 5.16
C ASP A 82 11.67 -22.82 4.61
N VAL A 83 10.65 -22.96 5.46
CA VAL A 83 9.25 -22.72 5.07
C VAL A 83 9.03 -21.24 4.80
N LEU A 84 9.54 -20.35 5.66
CA LEU A 84 9.43 -18.91 5.45
C LEU A 84 10.07 -18.47 4.13
N MET A 85 11.26 -18.98 3.83
CA MET A 85 11.94 -18.71 2.56
C MET A 85 11.07 -19.12 1.36
N LYS A 86 10.52 -20.35 1.36
CA LYS A 86 9.61 -20.81 0.30
C LYS A 86 8.36 -19.95 0.16
N VAL A 87 7.78 -19.48 1.27
CA VAL A 87 6.61 -18.59 1.25
C VAL A 87 6.95 -17.23 0.64
N LEU A 88 8.09 -16.64 1.04
CA LEU A 88 8.56 -15.37 0.50
C LEU A 88 8.89 -15.48 -1.00
N GLU A 89 9.52 -16.58 -1.43
CA GLU A 89 9.77 -16.89 -2.85
C GLU A 89 8.49 -16.97 -3.68
N GLY A 90 7.41 -17.50 -3.11
CA GLY A 90 6.12 -17.56 -3.78
C GLY A 90 5.39 -16.21 -3.84
N ILE A 91 5.63 -15.30 -2.89
CA ILE A 91 4.98 -13.98 -2.81
C ILE A 91 5.70 -12.95 -3.67
N GLU A 92 7.02 -12.99 -3.73
CA GLU A 92 7.87 -12.04 -4.48
C GLU A 92 7.41 -11.79 -5.93
N PRO A 93 7.22 -12.81 -6.80
CA PRO A 93 6.77 -12.57 -8.18
C PRO A 93 5.36 -11.99 -8.25
N ILE A 94 4.50 -12.25 -7.25
CA ILE A 94 3.16 -11.66 -7.18
C ILE A 94 3.30 -10.16 -6.97
N ILE A 95 4.08 -9.73 -5.96
CA ILE A 95 4.31 -8.32 -5.64
C ILE A 95 4.97 -7.58 -6.82
N GLU A 96 5.97 -8.18 -7.47
CA GLU A 96 6.61 -7.60 -8.67
C GLU A 96 5.60 -7.46 -9.83
N GLY A 97 4.74 -8.45 -10.04
CA GLY A 97 3.65 -8.40 -11.01
C GLY A 97 2.64 -7.29 -10.73
N LEU A 98 2.27 -7.08 -9.46
CA LEU A 98 1.40 -5.97 -9.04
C LEU A 98 2.04 -4.62 -9.34
N GLN A 99 3.31 -4.43 -8.98
CA GLN A 99 4.03 -3.19 -9.23
C GLN A 99 4.06 -2.86 -10.72
N ASN A 100 4.38 -3.84 -11.57
CA ASN A 100 4.42 -3.65 -13.03
C ASN A 100 3.02 -3.37 -13.62
N SER A 101 1.97 -4.00 -13.08
CA SER A 101 0.59 -3.71 -13.46
C SER A 101 0.18 -2.28 -13.10
N LEU A 102 0.53 -1.84 -11.90
CA LEU A 102 0.26 -0.49 -11.42
C LEU A 102 1.10 0.56 -12.15
N ALA A 103 2.37 0.30 -12.45
CA ALA A 103 3.25 1.21 -13.20
C ALA A 103 2.69 1.56 -14.60
N ARG A 104 1.99 0.62 -15.25
CA ARG A 104 1.31 0.88 -16.54
C ARG A 104 0.11 1.81 -16.41
N LYS A 105 -0.50 1.90 -15.23
CA LYS A 105 -1.70 2.71 -14.94
C LYS A 105 -1.37 4.01 -14.22
N LEU A 106 -0.29 4.02 -13.45
CA LEU A 106 0.14 5.09 -12.55
C LEU A 106 1.56 5.51 -12.94
N SER A 107 1.69 6.59 -13.71
CA SER A 107 2.98 7.05 -14.27
C SER A 107 4.07 7.40 -13.25
N TYR A 108 3.70 7.51 -11.97
CA TYR A 108 4.58 7.82 -10.85
C TYR A 108 5.01 6.57 -10.06
N VAL A 109 4.57 5.38 -10.47
CA VAL A 109 5.04 4.09 -9.96
C VAL A 109 6.09 3.57 -10.93
N GLU A 110 7.26 3.24 -10.40
CA GLU A 110 8.35 2.69 -11.21
C GLU A 110 8.13 1.20 -11.47
N SER A 111 8.43 0.77 -12.70
CA SER A 111 8.44 -0.65 -13.07
C SER A 111 9.67 -1.34 -12.47
N THR A 112 9.51 -2.59 -12.02
CA THR A 112 10.62 -3.42 -11.53
C THR A 112 11.52 -3.89 -12.66
N ASN A 113 10.95 -4.05 -13.85
CA ASN A 113 11.73 -4.23 -15.07
C ASN A 113 12.27 -2.85 -15.43
N GLY A 114 13.60 -2.66 -15.41
CA GLY A 114 14.27 -1.41 -15.80
C GLY A 114 13.79 -0.91 -17.17
N LYS A 115 14.13 0.34 -17.55
CA LYS A 115 13.67 1.07 -18.78
C LYS A 115 13.92 0.31 -20.10
N GLY A 116 13.27 -0.82 -20.27
CA GLY A 116 13.39 -1.82 -21.30
C GLY A 116 11.98 -2.27 -21.61
N ARG A 117 11.47 -1.72 -22.70
CA ARG A 117 10.28 -2.17 -23.41
C ARG A 117 10.30 -3.71 -23.49
N GLN A 118 9.27 -4.43 -23.00
CA GLN A 118 8.71 -5.62 -23.68
C GLN A 118 7.62 -6.42 -22.94
N SER A 119 6.78 -7.00 -23.81
CA SER A 119 6.06 -8.28 -23.75
C SER A 119 4.90 -8.50 -22.76
N THR A 120 3.72 -8.71 -23.33
CA THR A 120 2.43 -9.06 -22.70
C THR A 120 2.31 -10.55 -22.32
N SER A 121 3.40 -11.25 -22.04
CA SER A 121 3.39 -12.72 -21.90
C SER A 121 3.33 -13.27 -20.47
N SER A 122 2.93 -12.48 -19.48
CA SER A 122 2.76 -12.94 -18.08
C SER A 122 1.39 -12.57 -17.51
N LEU A 123 0.33 -12.75 -18.32
CA LEU A 123 -1.05 -12.70 -17.86
C LEU A 123 -1.65 -14.10 -17.94
N MET A 124 -1.33 -14.98 -16.99
CA MET A 124 -2.15 -16.16 -16.78
C MET A 124 -2.36 -16.39 -15.28
N ASN A 125 -3.64 -16.48 -14.93
CA ASN A 125 -4.19 -17.01 -13.69
C ASN A 125 -4.52 -16.04 -12.53
N TRP A 126 -5.28 -14.99 -12.81
CA TRP A 126 -6.12 -14.31 -11.80
C TRP A 126 -7.60 -14.57 -12.11
N GLY A 127 -8.04 -15.78 -11.76
CA GLY A 127 -9.37 -16.31 -12.09
C GLY A 127 -10.51 -15.72 -11.24
N SER A 128 -11.62 -15.45 -11.96
CA SER A 128 -13.02 -15.62 -11.56
C SER A 128 -13.75 -14.64 -10.61
N LYS A 129 -13.29 -13.39 -10.42
CA LYS A 129 -14.16 -12.30 -9.87
C LYS A 129 -14.20 -10.98 -10.65
N LEU A 130 -13.62 -10.90 -11.85
CA LEU A 130 -13.53 -9.65 -12.63
C LEU A 130 -14.73 -9.36 -13.56
N SER A 131 -15.85 -10.08 -13.45
CA SER A 131 -16.97 -9.96 -14.41
C SER A 131 -17.82 -8.68 -14.29
N ARG A 132 -17.41 -7.66 -13.53
CA ARG A 132 -18.14 -6.37 -13.46
C ARG A 132 -17.37 -5.16 -14.00
N GLY A 133 -16.13 -5.33 -14.46
CA GLY A 133 -15.25 -4.21 -14.81
C GLY A 133 -14.99 -3.99 -16.31
N LEU A 134 -15.58 -4.78 -17.22
CA LEU A 134 -15.14 -4.78 -18.63
C LEU A 134 -15.80 -3.70 -19.51
N ASP A 135 -16.83 -2.99 -19.04
CA ASP A 135 -17.54 -1.98 -19.85
C ASP A 135 -17.04 -0.54 -19.68
N LYS A 136 -15.88 -0.32 -19.04
CA LYS A 136 -15.28 1.03 -18.92
C LYS A 136 -13.83 1.06 -19.38
N MET A 137 -13.59 0.59 -20.60
CA MET A 137 -12.33 0.84 -21.30
C MET A 137 -12.36 2.25 -21.92
N GLY A 138 -12.23 3.25 -21.05
CA GLY A 138 -11.88 4.62 -21.40
C GLY A 138 -10.87 5.12 -20.39
N ILE A 139 -9.88 5.88 -20.84
CA ILE A 139 -8.94 6.63 -19.99
C ILE A 139 -9.76 7.68 -19.24
N ASN A 140 -10.55 7.25 -18.26
CA ASN A 140 -11.61 8.07 -17.71
C ASN A 140 -11.24 8.45 -16.29
N ASN A 141 -10.94 9.74 -16.19
CA ASN A 141 -10.86 10.55 -14.98
C ASN A 141 -12.23 10.63 -14.29
N ALA A 142 -12.89 9.48 -14.12
CA ALA A 142 -14.20 9.34 -13.53
C ALA A 142 -14.09 9.73 -12.06
N THR A 143 -15.04 10.55 -11.62
CA THR A 143 -15.11 10.96 -10.22
C THR A 143 -15.59 9.79 -9.39
N ILE A 144 -14.86 9.47 -8.32
CA ILE A 144 -15.19 8.41 -7.37
C ILE A 144 -16.56 8.65 -6.73
N ARG A 145 -17.37 7.60 -6.58
CA ARG A 145 -18.60 7.62 -5.79
C ARG A 145 -18.29 7.43 -4.31
N SER A 146 -19.19 7.86 -3.41
CA SER A 146 -18.98 7.66 -1.96
C SER A 146 -18.86 6.17 -1.59
N GLU A 147 -19.59 5.28 -2.26
CA GLU A 147 -19.50 3.82 -2.05
C GLU A 147 -18.13 3.26 -2.45
N GLU A 148 -17.60 3.66 -3.61
CA GLU A 148 -16.26 3.29 -4.08
C GLU A 148 -15.16 3.84 -3.15
N ALA A 149 -15.38 5.02 -2.56
CA ALA A 149 -14.49 5.59 -1.55
C ALA A 149 -14.45 4.73 -0.28
N ASN A 150 -15.61 4.25 0.17
CA ASN A 150 -15.70 3.37 1.33
C ASN A 150 -15.00 2.02 1.07
N GLU A 151 -15.21 1.42 -0.09
CA GLU A 151 -14.55 0.17 -0.48
C GLU A 151 -13.02 0.33 -0.55
N TYR A 152 -12.56 1.44 -1.13
CA TYR A 152 -11.14 1.74 -1.18
C TYR A 152 -10.51 1.92 0.21
N VAL A 153 -11.17 2.64 1.10
CA VAL A 153 -10.69 2.81 2.48
C VAL A 153 -10.71 1.48 3.24
N ASP A 154 -11.77 0.68 3.09
CA ASP A 154 -11.89 -0.62 3.76
C ASP A 154 -10.77 -1.59 3.39
N VAL A 155 -10.44 -1.72 2.10
CA VAL A 155 -9.35 -2.60 1.67
C VAL A 155 -7.98 -2.08 2.11
N LEU A 156 -7.76 -0.77 2.12
CA LEU A 156 -6.53 -0.17 2.65
C LEU A 156 -6.35 -0.45 4.14
N LEU A 157 -7.41 -0.27 4.94
CA LEU A 157 -7.39 -0.57 6.37
C LEU A 157 -7.02 -2.03 6.63
N LYS A 158 -7.63 -2.97 5.89
CA LYS A 158 -7.28 -4.40 6.00
C LYS A 158 -5.81 -4.66 5.69
N VAL A 159 -5.25 -4.05 4.65
CA VAL A 159 -3.82 -4.16 4.35
C VAL A 159 -2.96 -3.58 5.47
N PHE A 160 -3.28 -2.37 5.94
CA PHE A 160 -2.52 -1.68 7.00
C PHE A 160 -2.51 -2.45 8.32
N GLN A 161 -3.61 -3.10 8.66
CA GLN A 161 -3.74 -3.91 9.87
C GLN A 161 -2.99 -5.24 9.81
N ASN A 162 -2.69 -5.74 8.61
CA ASN A 162 -2.04 -7.04 8.42
C ASN A 162 -0.58 -6.92 7.95
N VAL A 163 -0.06 -5.71 7.70
CA VAL A 163 1.32 -5.51 7.24
C VAL A 163 2.35 -5.63 8.38
N ASP A 164 1.89 -5.59 9.63
CA ASP A 164 2.72 -5.69 10.84
C ASP A 164 3.57 -6.97 10.85
N VAL A 165 3.12 -8.05 10.21
CA VAL A 165 3.89 -9.29 10.02
C VAL A 165 5.23 -9.04 9.33
N VAL A 166 5.28 -8.18 8.30
CA VAL A 166 6.51 -7.90 7.55
C VAL A 166 7.48 -7.10 8.42
N GLU A 167 6.97 -6.10 9.14
CA GLU A 167 7.76 -5.33 10.09
C GLU A 167 8.34 -6.22 11.21
N LYS A 168 7.53 -7.10 11.78
CA LYS A 168 7.96 -8.07 12.81
C LYS A 168 9.10 -8.94 12.29
N TYR A 169 9.02 -9.42 11.06
CA TYR A 169 10.06 -10.26 10.48
C TYR A 169 11.34 -9.47 10.20
N ILE A 170 11.25 -8.25 9.66
CA ILE A 170 12.41 -7.37 9.46
C ILE A 170 13.15 -7.14 10.78
N ARG A 171 12.40 -6.82 11.85
CA ARG A 171 12.98 -6.61 13.19
C ARG A 171 13.61 -7.88 13.75
N HIS A 172 12.93 -9.02 13.61
CA HIS A 172 13.42 -10.31 14.07
C HIS A 172 14.78 -10.63 13.41
N PHE A 173 14.83 -10.69 12.08
CA PHE A 173 16.05 -11.04 11.34
C PHE A 173 17.16 -9.98 11.47
N GLY A 174 16.81 -8.70 11.65
CA GLY A 174 17.76 -7.62 11.92
C GLY A 174 18.38 -7.67 13.33
N SER A 175 17.70 -8.30 14.30
CA SER A 175 18.20 -8.45 15.68
C SER A 175 19.05 -9.70 15.91
N MET A 176 19.03 -10.66 14.98
CA MET A 176 19.78 -11.91 15.10
C MET A 176 21.29 -11.67 15.07
N LYS A 177 22.00 -12.13 16.10
CA LYS A 177 23.48 -12.12 16.15
C LYS A 177 24.02 -13.34 15.41
N ALA A 178 24.73 -13.10 14.31
CA ALA A 178 25.32 -14.09 13.39
C ALA A 178 24.29 -14.97 12.64
N PRO A 179 24.10 -14.77 11.32
CA PRO A 179 23.15 -15.57 10.55
C PRO A 179 23.71 -16.97 10.26
N TYR A 180 23.49 -17.92 11.18
CA TYR A 180 23.94 -19.31 11.03
C TYR A 180 23.18 -20.11 9.96
N HIS A 181 22.06 -19.58 9.45
CA HIS A 181 21.22 -20.27 8.47
C HIS A 181 21.45 -19.73 7.05
N ALA A 182 21.63 -20.64 6.09
CA ALA A 182 21.89 -20.31 4.68
C ALA A 182 20.83 -19.37 4.06
N ASN A 183 19.59 -19.42 4.56
CA ASN A 183 18.50 -18.59 4.05
C ASN A 183 18.37 -17.20 4.70
N HIS A 184 19.09 -16.89 5.79
CA HIS A 184 18.90 -15.62 6.51
C HIS A 184 19.05 -14.40 5.58
N SER A 185 20.17 -14.29 4.87
CA SER A 185 20.41 -13.17 3.95
C SER A 185 19.36 -13.11 2.83
N ARG A 186 18.91 -14.26 2.32
CA ARG A 186 17.89 -14.34 1.26
C ARG A 186 16.50 -13.89 1.76
N ILE A 187 16.18 -14.19 3.01
CA ILE A 187 14.95 -13.75 3.68
C ILE A 187 15.01 -12.23 3.89
N VAL A 188 16.10 -11.71 4.46
CA VAL A 188 16.28 -10.26 4.71
C VAL A 188 16.14 -9.47 3.40
N THR A 189 16.84 -9.88 2.33
CA THR A 189 16.75 -9.22 1.02
C THR A 189 15.32 -9.17 0.50
N ARG A 190 14.53 -10.24 0.66
CA ARG A 190 13.13 -10.27 0.21
C ARG A 190 12.21 -9.41 1.07
N LEU A 191 12.40 -9.44 2.38
CA LEU A 191 11.65 -8.57 3.29
C LEU A 191 11.91 -7.08 2.97
N PHE A 192 13.15 -6.72 2.62
CA PHE A 192 13.50 -5.37 2.18
C PHE A 192 12.83 -5.00 0.85
N LYS A 193 12.81 -5.91 -0.13
CA LYS A 193 12.03 -5.70 -1.36
C LYS A 193 10.54 -5.49 -1.09
N PHE A 194 9.97 -6.20 -0.11
CA PHE A 194 8.56 -6.01 0.26
C PHE A 194 8.36 -4.64 0.91
N ALA A 195 9.26 -4.22 1.81
CA ALA A 195 9.24 -2.87 2.37
C ALA A 195 9.34 -1.80 1.27
N ASP A 196 10.20 -2.00 0.27
CA ASP A 196 10.33 -1.10 -0.88
C ASP A 196 9.03 -1.03 -1.69
N TYR A 197 8.35 -2.15 -1.92
CA TYR A 197 7.02 -2.14 -2.54
C TYR A 197 5.99 -1.35 -1.72
N PHE A 198 5.91 -1.59 -0.40
CA PHE A 198 4.97 -0.87 0.46
C PHE A 198 5.26 0.63 0.49
N GLY A 199 6.52 1.04 0.48
CA GLY A 199 6.90 2.46 0.45
C GLY A 199 6.71 3.11 -0.92
N ASN A 200 7.28 2.53 -1.96
CA ASN A 200 7.40 3.15 -3.29
C ASN A 200 6.18 2.92 -4.18
N VAL A 201 5.35 1.92 -3.90
CA VAL A 201 4.11 1.66 -4.64
C VAL A 201 2.91 2.03 -3.78
N LEU A 202 2.71 1.31 -2.66
CA LEU A 202 1.46 1.41 -1.90
C LEU A 202 1.30 2.77 -1.21
N CYS A 203 2.21 3.12 -0.30
CA CYS A 203 2.20 4.42 0.36
C CYS A 203 2.24 5.57 -0.64
N ARG A 204 2.99 5.41 -1.74
CA ARG A 204 3.10 6.43 -2.78
C ARG A 204 1.76 6.76 -3.43
N PHE A 205 0.97 5.76 -3.83
CA PHE A 205 -0.35 6.06 -4.40
C PHE A 205 -1.34 6.55 -3.34
N VAL A 206 -1.29 6.04 -2.10
CA VAL A 206 -2.19 6.46 -1.02
C VAL A 206 -1.96 7.93 -0.65
N VAL A 207 -0.70 8.35 -0.49
CA VAL A 207 -0.36 9.75 -0.19
C VAL A 207 -0.73 10.67 -1.35
N LYS A 208 -0.58 10.21 -2.59
CA LYS A 208 -0.98 10.99 -3.76
C LYS A 208 -2.50 11.17 -3.84
N ASP A 209 -3.25 10.11 -3.56
CA ASP A 209 -4.71 10.16 -3.50
C ASP A 209 -5.20 11.07 -2.36
N LEU A 210 -4.54 11.01 -1.20
CA LEU A 210 -4.78 11.93 -0.09
C LEU A 210 -4.64 13.40 -0.51
N GLY A 211 -3.60 13.72 -1.28
CA GLY A 211 -3.41 15.07 -1.83
C GLY A 211 -4.57 15.52 -2.73
N ILE A 212 -5.06 14.63 -3.59
CA ILE A 212 -6.20 14.89 -4.48
C ILE A 212 -7.49 15.10 -3.66
N LEU A 213 -7.71 14.26 -2.64
CA LEU A 213 -8.85 14.37 -1.75
C LEU A 213 -8.82 15.68 -0.95
N ALA A 214 -7.64 16.07 -0.45
CA ALA A 214 -7.46 17.32 0.28
C ALA A 214 -7.73 18.55 -0.60
N ASP A 215 -7.19 18.59 -1.83
CA ASP A 215 -7.46 19.65 -2.81
C ASP A 215 -8.97 19.76 -3.10
N LYS A 216 -9.64 18.62 -3.30
CA LYS A 216 -11.09 18.59 -3.53
C LYS A 216 -11.87 19.11 -2.31
N TYR A 217 -11.43 18.76 -1.11
CA TYR A 217 -12.08 19.17 0.14
C TYR A 217 -11.97 20.70 0.35
N VAL A 218 -10.79 21.27 0.12
CA VAL A 218 -10.55 22.72 0.22
C VAL A 218 -11.41 23.49 -0.79
N LYS A 219 -11.50 23.02 -2.04
CA LYS A 219 -12.36 23.62 -3.07
C LYS A 219 -13.85 23.56 -2.74
N LYS A 220 -14.32 22.54 -2.03
CA LYS A 220 -15.70 22.50 -1.53
C LYS A 220 -15.92 23.58 -0.46
N GLY A 221 -14.95 23.77 0.44
CA GLY A 221 -15.03 24.77 1.50
C GLY A 221 -15.13 26.22 0.99
N SER A 222 -14.52 26.55 -0.15
CA SER A 222 -14.68 27.90 -0.74
C SER A 222 -16.10 28.21 -1.19
N HIS A 223 -16.91 27.20 -1.52
CA HIS A 223 -18.30 27.40 -1.90
C HIS A 223 -19.19 27.76 -0.69
N TRP A 224 -18.81 27.37 0.53
CA TRP A 224 -19.53 27.74 1.76
C TRP A 224 -19.45 29.23 2.10
N ILE A 225 -18.50 29.96 1.50
CA ILE A 225 -18.38 31.41 1.67
C ILE A 225 -19.35 32.16 0.73
N THR A 226 -19.82 31.50 -0.32
CA THR A 226 -20.69 32.07 -1.37
C THR A 226 -22.16 31.65 -1.26
N GLU A 227 -22.49 30.80 -0.29
CA GLU A 227 -23.87 30.49 0.13
C GLU A 227 -24.28 31.40 1.29
#